data_AF-Q67PB8-F1
#
_entry.id   AF-Q67PB8-F1
#
_cell.length_a   1.000
_cell.length_b   1.000
_cell.length_c   1.000
_cell.angle_alpha   90.00
_cell.angle_beta   90.00
_cell.angle_gamma   90.00
#
_symmetry.space_group_name_H-M   'P 1'
#
loop_
_entity.id
_entity.type
_entity.pdbx_description
1 polymer ?
#
loop_
_entity_poly.entity_id
_entity_poly.type
_entity_poly.pdbx_seq_one_letter_code
_entity_poly.pdbx_strand_id
1 'polypeptide(L)'
;MNLLRPRAVSTVETADQGRGPRVARWLTERELLEQAGISPAELRWFGDRFDAQMAVLTRRGPDGRPRYAPDAVVLLRSLAAMVARGATPEQIKAWYGL
;
A
#
# COMPACT_ATOMS: atom_id res chain seq x y z
N MET A 1 12.93 13.07 -54.18
CA MET A 1 14.02 13.11 -53.19
C MET A 1 13.40 12.97 -51.80
N ASN A 2 13.80 11.93 -51.06
CA ASN A 2 13.51 11.52 -49.66
C ASN A 2 12.08 11.66 -49.07
N LEU A 3 11.36 10.61 -48.65
CA LEU A 3 11.59 9.53 -47.65
C LEU A 3 11.45 9.93 -46.16
N LEU A 4 10.57 9.16 -45.47
CA LEU A 4 10.52 8.78 -44.03
C LEU A 4 9.66 9.69 -43.12
N ARG A 5 8.41 9.28 -42.82
CA ARG A 5 7.94 8.42 -41.70
C ARG A 5 7.81 9.15 -40.34
N PRO A 6 6.70 8.95 -39.61
CA PRO A 6 6.40 9.66 -38.37
C PRO A 6 7.31 9.20 -37.23
N ARG A 7 8.00 10.12 -36.57
CA ARG A 7 8.67 9.82 -35.29
C ARG A 7 7.71 10.09 -34.14
N ALA A 8 7.31 8.97 -33.53
CA ALA A 8 6.95 8.77 -32.14
C ALA A 8 6.92 10.05 -31.29
N VAL A 9 5.72 10.36 -30.80
CA VAL A 9 5.52 11.06 -29.54
C VAL A 9 6.23 10.21 -28.48
N SER A 10 7.46 10.56 -28.16
CA SER A 10 8.08 10.13 -26.91
C SER A 10 7.31 10.86 -25.82
N THR A 11 6.27 10.18 -25.31
CA THR A 11 5.75 10.43 -23.98
C THR A 11 6.94 10.32 -23.04
N VAL A 12 7.57 11.46 -22.76
CA VAL A 12 8.30 11.66 -21.53
C VAL A 12 7.23 11.48 -20.45
N GLU A 13 7.13 10.24 -19.97
CA GLU A 13 6.42 9.86 -18.76
C GLU A 13 6.95 10.79 -17.69
N THR A 14 6.21 11.89 -17.54
CA THR A 14 6.55 12.98 -16.66
C THR A 14 6.50 12.34 -15.29
N ALA A 15 7.65 12.30 -14.64
CA ALA A 15 7.76 11.96 -13.24
C ALA A 15 6.62 12.68 -12.51
N ASP A 16 5.63 11.91 -12.05
CA ASP A 16 4.49 12.39 -11.27
C ASP A 16 5.00 12.77 -9.88
N GLN A 17 5.75 13.88 -9.85
CA GLN A 17 6.16 14.59 -8.67
C GLN A 17 5.06 15.61 -8.34
N GLY A 18 3.85 15.11 -8.14
CA GLY A 18 2.66 15.89 -7.84
C GLY A 18 2.50 16.10 -6.34
N ARG A 19 3.14 17.15 -5.81
CA ARG A 19 2.69 17.83 -4.57
C ARG A 19 1.36 18.54 -4.91
N GLY A 20 0.25 17.80 -4.86
CA GLY A 20 -1.13 18.30 -4.98
C GLY A 20 -2.00 17.72 -3.86
N PRO A 21 -3.20 18.30 -3.57
CA PRO A 21 -4.04 17.87 -2.45
C PRO A 21 -4.24 16.35 -2.49
N ARG A 22 -4.04 15.70 -1.33
CA ARG A 22 -3.95 14.24 -1.13
C ARG A 22 -5.20 13.49 -1.61
N VAL A 23 -5.37 13.33 -2.91
CA VAL A 23 -6.16 12.21 -3.44
C VAL A 23 -5.35 10.97 -3.12
N ALA A 24 -5.78 10.28 -2.07
CA ALA A 24 -5.24 9.03 -1.56
C ALA A 24 -5.11 7.99 -2.67
N ARG A 25 -4.02 8.03 -3.44
CA ARG A 25 -3.74 7.02 -4.46
C ARG A 25 -3.51 5.69 -3.77
N TRP A 26 -4.08 4.63 -4.33
CA TRP A 26 -3.87 3.28 -3.85
C TRP A 26 -2.40 2.90 -4.03
N LEU A 27 -1.76 2.50 -2.94
CA LEU A 27 -0.34 2.19 -2.84
C LEU A 27 -0.04 0.81 -3.42
N THR A 28 1.12 0.67 -4.05
CA THR A 28 1.70 -0.66 -4.28
C THR A 28 2.14 -1.31 -2.97
N GLU A 29 2.35 -2.62 -2.96
CA GLU A 29 2.95 -3.31 -1.81
C GLU A 29 4.28 -2.68 -1.40
N ARG A 30 5.16 -2.35 -2.37
CA ARG A 30 6.45 -1.72 -2.08
C ARG A 30 6.27 -0.37 -1.38
N GLU A 31 5.37 0.49 -1.87
CA GLU A 31 5.10 1.78 -1.24
C GLU A 31 4.47 1.64 0.14
N LEU A 32 3.61 0.64 0.33
CA LEU A 32 3.02 0.33 1.63
C LEU A 32 4.10 -0.03 2.64
N LEU A 33 5.01 -0.96 2.29
CA LEU A 33 6.09 -1.42 3.15
C LEU A 33 7.05 -0.27 3.51
N GLU A 34 7.44 0.53 2.53
CA GLU A 34 8.31 1.70 2.72
C GLU A 34 7.66 2.74 3.65
N GLN A 35 6.39 3.05 3.45
CA GLN A 35 5.69 4.06 4.27
C GLN A 35 5.31 3.56 5.66
N ALA A 36 4.97 2.27 5.78
CA ALA A 36 4.66 1.65 7.06
C ALA A 36 5.93 1.31 7.85
N GLY A 37 7.09 1.22 7.19
CA GLY A 37 8.35 0.83 7.82
C GLY A 37 8.34 -0.61 8.31
N ILE A 38 7.64 -1.50 7.61
CA ILE A 38 7.53 -2.92 7.98
C ILE A 38 8.08 -3.83 6.87
N SER A 39 8.43 -5.04 7.25
CA SER A 39 8.94 -6.07 6.35
C SER A 39 7.81 -6.81 5.61
N PRO A 40 8.07 -7.43 4.44
CA PRO A 40 7.08 -8.29 3.77
C PRO A 40 6.55 -9.43 4.66
N ALA A 41 7.40 -9.97 5.54
CA ALA A 41 7.02 -11.01 6.49
C ALA A 41 6.01 -10.49 7.53
N GLU A 42 6.21 -9.26 8.02
CA GLU A 42 5.30 -8.60 8.96
C GLU A 42 3.96 -8.29 8.26
N LEU A 43 3.99 -7.80 7.03
CA LEU A 43 2.77 -7.57 6.25
C LEU A 43 1.96 -8.85 6.07
N ARG A 44 2.61 -9.99 5.77
CA ARG A 44 1.93 -11.30 5.68
C ARG A 44 1.35 -11.73 7.02
N TRP A 45 2.12 -11.54 8.11
CA TRP A 45 1.69 -11.90 9.45
C TRP A 45 0.47 -11.08 9.92
N PHE A 46 0.47 -9.76 9.64
CA PHE A 46 -0.68 -8.89 9.89
C PHE A 46 -1.85 -9.22 8.96
N GLY A 47 -1.59 -9.50 7.69
CA GLY A 47 -2.61 -9.91 6.73
C GLY A 47 -3.38 -11.15 7.17
N ASP A 48 -2.68 -12.18 7.66
CA ASP A 48 -3.28 -13.41 8.16
C ASP A 48 -4.14 -13.18 9.42
N ARG A 49 -3.67 -12.33 10.34
CA ARG A 49 -4.33 -12.09 11.63
C ARG A 49 -5.45 -11.05 11.57
N PHE A 50 -5.31 -10.05 10.71
CA PHE A 50 -6.22 -8.92 10.55
C PHE A 50 -6.82 -8.88 9.14
N ASP A 51 -7.08 -10.06 8.56
CA ASP A 51 -7.56 -10.23 7.18
C ASP A 51 -8.79 -9.37 6.88
N ALA A 52 -9.80 -9.36 7.75
CA ALA A 52 -11.01 -8.56 7.55
C ALA A 52 -10.72 -7.05 7.41
N GLN A 53 -9.79 -6.51 8.20
CA GLN A 53 -9.39 -5.10 8.09
C GLN A 53 -8.54 -4.85 6.85
N MET A 54 -7.60 -5.75 6.57
CA MET A 54 -6.76 -5.67 5.38
C MET A 54 -7.57 -5.79 4.10
N ALA A 55 -8.63 -6.61 4.07
CA ALA A 55 -9.52 -6.79 2.93
C ALA A 55 -10.28 -5.51 2.57
N VAL A 56 -10.74 -4.73 3.57
CA VAL A 56 -11.38 -3.42 3.35
C VAL A 56 -10.39 -2.41 2.77
N LEU A 57 -9.12 -2.52 3.17
CA LEU A 57 -8.05 -1.61 2.75
C LEU A 57 -7.24 -2.13 1.55
N THR A 58 -7.64 -3.25 0.96
CA THR A 58 -6.94 -3.87 -0.19
C THR A 58 -7.90 -4.05 -1.35
N ARG A 59 -7.51 -3.56 -2.53
CA ARG A 59 -8.21 -3.84 -3.78
C ARG A 59 -7.30 -4.55 -4.75
N ARG A 60 -7.88 -5.32 -5.66
CA ARG A 60 -7.15 -5.81 -6.83
C ARG A 60 -7.03 -4.67 -7.84
N GLY A 61 -5.80 -4.34 -8.21
CA GLY A 61 -5.50 -3.40 -9.28
C GLY A 61 -5.78 -4.00 -10.67
N PRO A 62 -5.75 -3.18 -11.73
CA PRO A 62 -5.96 -3.64 -13.10
C PRO A 62 -4.92 -4.69 -13.55
N ASP A 63 -3.72 -4.64 -12.97
CA ASP A 63 -2.61 -5.57 -13.24
C ASP A 63 -2.76 -6.91 -12.50
N GLY A 64 -3.89 -7.15 -11.83
CA GLY A 64 -4.12 -8.32 -10.96
C GLY A 64 -3.39 -8.29 -9.61
N ARG A 65 -2.52 -7.28 -9.39
CA ARG A 65 -1.74 -7.09 -8.16
C ARG A 65 -2.55 -6.39 -7.07
N PRO A 66 -2.33 -6.71 -5.77
CA PRO A 66 -2.97 -5.99 -4.68
C PRO A 66 -2.50 -4.53 -4.65
N ARG A 67 -3.44 -3.64 -4.36
CA ARG A 67 -3.23 -2.21 -4.14
C ARG A 67 -3.86 -1.86 -2.80
N TYR A 68 -3.17 -1.07 -2.00
CA TYR A 68 -3.52 -0.81 -0.61
C TYR A 68 -3.97 0.63 -0.44
N ALA A 69 -5.02 0.87 0.35
CA ALA A 69 -5.40 2.22 0.72
C ALA A 69 -4.28 2.84 1.59
N PRO A 70 -4.05 4.15 1.52
CA PRO A 70 -3.06 4.79 2.38
C PRO A 70 -3.40 4.66 3.88
N ASP A 71 -4.68 4.47 4.23
CA ASP A 71 -5.10 4.12 5.59
C ASP A 71 -4.50 2.79 6.09
N ALA A 72 -4.14 1.86 5.19
CA ALA A 72 -3.42 0.64 5.55
C ALA A 72 -2.05 0.94 6.15
N VAL A 73 -1.37 2.02 5.72
CA VAL A 73 -0.10 2.45 6.32
C VAL A 73 -0.29 2.80 7.79
N VAL A 74 -1.33 3.58 8.10
CA VAL A 74 -1.61 4.01 9.47
C VAL A 74 -1.95 2.81 10.33
N LEU A 75 -2.82 1.91 9.84
CA LEU A 75 -3.17 0.68 10.52
C LEU A 75 -1.93 -0.17 10.83
N LEU A 76 -1.11 -0.47 9.81
CA LEU A 76 0.07 -1.32 9.96
C LEU A 76 1.11 -0.73 10.91
N ARG A 77 1.33 0.59 10.88
CA ARG A 77 2.22 1.27 11.83
C ARG A 77 1.71 1.17 13.27
N SER A 78 0.41 1.35 13.47
CA SER A 78 -0.22 1.20 14.78
C SER A 78 -0.11 -0.24 15.29
N LEU A 79 -0.42 -1.23 14.43
CA LEU A 79 -0.30 -2.65 14.75
C LEU A 79 1.14 -3.03 15.11
N ALA A 80 2.12 -2.61 14.30
CA ALA A 80 3.54 -2.84 14.55
C ALA A 80 4.00 -2.21 15.88
N ALA A 81 3.56 -0.97 16.17
CA ALA A 81 3.88 -0.32 17.44
C ALA A 81 3.26 -1.04 18.65
N MET A 82 2.03 -1.57 18.53
CA MET A 82 1.40 -2.33 19.61
C MET A 82 2.10 -3.68 19.84
N VAL A 83 2.44 -4.39 18.77
CA VAL A 83 3.19 -5.66 18.87
C VAL A 83 4.59 -5.42 19.46
N ALA A 84 5.27 -4.35 19.06
CA ALA A 84 6.56 -3.96 19.64
C ALA A 84 6.47 -3.62 21.15
N ARG A 85 5.29 -3.20 21.63
CA ARG A 85 4.99 -2.97 23.06
C ARG A 85 4.57 -4.24 23.80
N GLY A 86 4.58 -5.39 23.13
CA GLY A 86 4.23 -6.68 23.71
C GLY A 86 2.74 -7.04 23.64
N ALA A 87 1.92 -6.28 22.91
CA ALA A 87 0.51 -6.64 22.72
C ALA A 87 0.39 -7.84 21.77
N THR A 88 -0.41 -8.84 22.15
CA THR A 88 -0.71 -9.97 21.26
C THR A 88 -1.79 -9.60 20.25
N PRO A 89 -1.87 -10.29 19.09
CA PRO A 89 -2.95 -10.09 18.12
C PRO A 89 -4.36 -10.17 18.74
N GLU A 90 -4.57 -11.06 19.70
CA GLU A 90 -5.84 -11.27 20.39
C GLU A 90 -6.20 -10.08 21.26
N GLN A 91 -5.22 -9.51 21.98
CA GLN A 91 -5.42 -8.28 22.76
C GLN A 91 -5.76 -7.10 21.85
N ILE A 92 -5.07 -6.99 20.71
CA ILE A 92 -5.34 -5.95 19.72
C ILE A 92 -6.76 -6.11 19.15
N LYS A 93 -7.17 -7.33 18.77
CA LYS A 93 -8.54 -7.59 18.31
C LYS A 93 -9.59 -7.20 19.34
N ALA A 94 -9.36 -7.56 20.61
CA ALA A 94 -10.26 -7.19 21.70
C ALA A 94 -10.40 -5.67 21.88
N TRP A 95 -9.32 -4.89 21.68
CA TRP A 95 -9.38 -3.43 21.76
C TRP A 95 -10.09 -2.77 20.59
N TYR A 96 -9.98 -3.36 19.39
CA TYR A 96 -10.64 -2.87 18.18
C TYR A 96 -12.05 -3.43 17.97
N GLY A 97 -12.50 -4.35 18.84
CA GLY A 97 -13.80 -5.00 18.73
C GLY A 97 -13.93 -5.91 17.50
N LEU A 98 -12.81 -6.51 17.08
CA LEU A 98 -12.69 -7.35 15.88
C LEU A 98 -12.96 -8.83 16.16
#